data_AF-A0A8T3MZW2-F1
#
_entry.id   AF-A0A8T3MZW2-F1
#
_cell.length_a   1.000
_cell.length_b   1.000
_cell.length_c   1.000
_cell.angle_alpha   90.00
_cell.angle_beta   90.00
_cell.angle_gamma   90.00
#
_symmetry.space_group_name_H-M   'P 1'
#
loop_
_entity.id
_entity.type
_entity.pdbx_description
1 polymer ?
#
loop_
_entity_poly.entity_id
_entity_poly.type
_entity_poly.pdbx_seq_one_letter_code
_entity_poly.pdbx_strand_id
1 'polypeptide(L)' 'MTQASPGETRPKVFVARLIPADGIDPIVAATDARVWEDELPPPRADLLAAIRGCDGVLTLLTDKVD' A
#
# COMPACT_ATOMS: atom_id res chain seq x y z
N MET A 1 -21.07 1.93 11.86
CA MET A 1 -20.24 1.69 10.65
C MET A 1 -19.95 3.08 10.11
N THR A 2 -18.79 3.65 10.43
CA THR A 2 -18.55 5.08 10.19
C THR A 2 -18.45 5.33 8.68
N GLN A 3 -19.35 6.17 8.14
CA GLN A 3 -19.22 6.68 6.78
C GLN A 3 -18.09 7.70 6.78
N ALA A 4 -17.07 7.50 5.94
CA ALA A 4 -16.09 8.53 5.65
C ALA A 4 -16.81 9.72 5.01
N SER A 5 -16.72 10.88 5.66
CA SER A 5 -17.37 12.10 5.20
C SER A 5 -16.66 12.61 3.93
N PRO A 6 -17.37 13.24 2.98
CA PRO A 6 -16.74 13.86 1.80
C PRO A 6 -15.95 15.09 2.25
N GLY A 7 -14.68 14.88 2.62
CA GLY A 7 -13.77 15.89 3.18
C GLY A 7 -12.50 15.30 3.81
N GLU A 8 -12.46 14.00 4.13
CA GLU A 8 -11.28 13.34 4.70
C GLU A 8 -10.42 12.71 3.61
N THR A 9 -9.25 13.29 3.34
CA THR A 9 -8.25 12.71 2.44
C THR A 9 -7.86 11.33 2.98
N ARG A 10 -8.22 10.26 2.27
CA ARG A 10 -7.77 8.91 2.62
C ARG A 10 -6.24 8.84 2.47
N PRO A 11 -5.50 8.28 3.45
CA PRO A 11 -4.05 8.16 3.35
C PRO A 11 -3.68 7.30 2.14
N LYS A 12 -2.68 7.72 1.38
CA LYS A 12 -2.17 6.97 0.24
C LYS A 12 -1.24 5.87 0.73
N VAL A 13 -1.57 4.62 0.46
CA VAL A 13 -0.76 3.48 0.92
C VAL A 13 -0.30 2.65 -0.26
N PHE A 14 0.96 2.22 -0.25
CA PHE A 14 1.47 1.24 -1.20
C PHE A 14 1.71 -0.11 -0.53
N VAL A 15 1.21 -1.19 -1.12
CA VAL A 15 1.43 -2.56 -0.66
C VAL A 15 2.32 -3.27 -1.67
N ALA A 16 3.56 -3.57 -1.29
CA ALA A 16 4.59 -4.08 -2.19
C ALA A 16 4.42 -5.57 -2.57
N ARG A 17 3.47 -6.29 -1.97
CA ARG A 17 3.24 -7.71 -2.22
C ARG A 17 1.81 -8.14 -1.93
N LEU A 18 1.30 -9.06 -2.73
CA LEU A 18 0.05 -9.75 -2.44
C LEU A 18 0.25 -10.73 -1.26
N ILE A 19 -0.27 -10.35 -0.10
CA ILE A 19 -0.44 -11.21 1.08
C ILE A 19 -1.90 -11.69 1.15
N PRO A 20 -2.25 -12.65 2.05
CA PRO A 20 -3.64 -13.09 2.18
C PRO A 20 -4.63 -11.93 2.39
N ALA A 21 -5.84 -12.07 1.84
CA ALA A 21 -6.88 -11.04 1.85
C ALA A 21 -7.19 -10.52 3.26
N ASP A 22 -7.16 -11.39 4.28
CA ASP A 22 -7.35 -11.00 5.69
C ASP A 22 -6.39 -9.89 6.16
N GLY A 23 -5.21 -9.77 5.55
CA GLY A 23 -4.26 -8.70 5.80
C GLY A 23 -4.43 -7.47 4.90
N ILE A 24 -4.88 -7.65 3.65
CA ILE A 24 -5.01 -6.57 2.66
C ILE A 24 -6.33 -5.82 2.80
N ASP A 25 -7.43 -6.55 2.93
CA ASP A 25 -8.79 -6.02 2.97
C ASP A 25 -8.98 -4.87 3.97
N PRO A 26 -8.51 -4.95 5.23
CA PRO A 26 -8.64 -3.83 6.16
C PRO A 26 -7.86 -2.58 5.71
N ILE A 27 -6.72 -2.75 5.03
CA ILE A 27 -5.90 -1.65 4.53
C ILE A 27 -6.62 -0.97 3.36
N VAL A 28 -7.11 -1.74 2.39
CA VAL A 28 -7.85 -1.24 1.22
C VAL A 28 -9.15 -0.56 1.64
N ALA A 29 -9.84 -1.09 2.66
CA ALA A 29 -11.06 -0.50 3.18
C ALA A 29 -10.83 0.86 3.87
N ALA A 30 -9.69 1.04 4.53
CA ALA A 30 -9.39 2.24 5.32
C ALA A 30 -8.61 3.32 4.56
N THR A 31 -7.97 2.98 3.44
CA THR A 31 -6.96 3.84 2.80
C THR A 31 -7.15 3.92 1.27
N ASP A 32 -6.44 4.86 0.62
CA ASP A 32 -6.28 4.85 -0.83
C ASP A 32 -5.08 3.95 -1.18
N ALA A 33 -5.29 2.64 -1.04
CA ALA A 33 -4.25 1.64 -1.20
C ALA A 33 -4.03 1.26 -2.67
N ARG A 34 -2.77 1.22 -3.10
CA ARG A 34 -2.32 0.58 -4.33
C ARG A 34 -1.57 -0.70 -3.98
N VAL A 35 -2.02 -1.83 -4.51
CA VAL A 35 -1.40 -3.14 -4.31
C VAL A 35 -0.55 -3.50 -5.53
N TRP A 36 0.65 -4.03 -5.29
CA TRP A 36 1.49 -4.62 -6.31
C TRP A 36 0.96 -6.01 -6.69
N GLU A 37 0.53 -6.17 -7.95
CA GLU A 37 -0.16 -7.36 -8.45
C GLU A 37 0.78 -8.39 -9.10
N ASP A 38 2.06 -8.04 -9.31
CA ASP A 38 3.04 -8.98 -9.86
C ASP A 38 3.47 -10.01 -8.81
N GLU A 39 3.83 -11.21 -9.27
CA GLU A 39 4.27 -12.32 -8.42
C GLU A 39 5.62 -12.02 -7.76
N LEU A 40 6.49 -11.32 -8.49
CA LEU A 40 7.79 -10.89 -8.01
C LEU A 40 7.68 -9.55 -7.27
N PRO A 41 8.51 -9.30 -6.23
CA PRO A 41 8.53 -8.00 -5.56
C PRO A 41 8.91 -6.90 -6.57
N PRO A 42 8.39 -5.67 -6.42
CA PRO A 42 8.74 -4.58 -7.29
C PRO A 42 10.26 -4.35 -7.26
N PRO A 43 10.91 -4.15 -8.43
CA PRO A 43 12.29 -3.71 -8.48
C PRO A 43 12.49 -2.44 -7.65
N ARG A 44 13.69 -2.25 -7.07
CA ARG A 44 13.96 -1.11 -6.17
C ARG A 44 13.55 0.24 -6.75
N ALA A 45 13.81 0.48 -8.04
CA ALA A 45 13.46 1.73 -8.69
C ALA A 45 11.94 1.97 -8.72
N ASP A 46 11.17 0.92 -9.03
CA ASP A 46 9.71 0.97 -9.09
C ASP A 46 9.10 1.09 -7.69
N LEU A 47 9.65 0.38 -6.70
CA LEU A 47 9.26 0.52 -5.29
C LEU A 47 9.44 1.97 -4.83
N LEU A 48 10.63 2.55 -5.03
CA LEU A 48 10.92 3.93 -4.64
C LEU A 48 10.05 4.94 -5.39
N ALA A 49 9.72 4.69 -6.66
CA ALA A 49 8.81 5.53 -7.42
C ALA A 49 7.37 5.40 -6.90
N ALA A 50 6.92 4.19 -6.56
CA ALA A 50 5.57 3.91 -6.10
C ALA A 50 5.27 4.49 -4.72
N ILE A 51 6.25 4.50 -3.81
CA ILE A 51 6.06 5.02 -2.44
C ILE A 51 6.21 6.55 -2.34
N ARG A 52 6.63 7.23 -3.41
CA ARG A 52 6.80 8.69 -3.39
C ARG A 52 5.43 9.37 -3.19
N GLY A 53 5.30 10.10 -2.09
CA GLY A 53 4.06 10.80 -1.75
C GLY A 53 2.97 9.88 -1.19
N CYS A 54 3.30 8.64 -0.83
CA CYS A 54 2.47 7.80 0.01
C CYS A 54 2.62 8.23 1.48
N ASP A 55 1.52 8.18 2.22
CA ASP A 55 1.46 8.38 3.67
C ASP A 55 1.85 7.10 4.42
N GLY A 56 1.80 5.95 3.75
CA GLY A 56 2.22 4.66 4.31
C GLY A 56 2.69 3.66 3.26
N VAL A 57 3.49 2.69 3.70
CA VAL A 57 3.94 1.57 2.87
C VAL A 57 3.90 0.27 3.67
N LEU A 58 3.38 -0.79 3.06
CA LEU A 58 3.48 -2.16 3.55
C LEU A 58 4.47 -2.92 2.68
N THR A 59 5.61 -3.28 3.27
CA THR A 59 6.65 -4.08 2.63
C THR A 59 6.99 -5.30 3.46
N LEU A 60 7.74 -6.24 2.89
CA LEU A 60 8.38 -7.31 3.64
C LEU A 60 9.77 -6.88 4.14
N LEU A 61 10.34 -7.68 5.05
CA LEU A 61 11.68 -7.50 5.61
C LEU A 61 12.80 -7.43 4.56
N THR A 62 12.58 -8.01 3.38
CA THR A 62 13.56 -8.07 2.29
C THR A 62 13.54 -6.85 1.38
N ASP A 63 12.48 -6.04 1.43
CA ASP A 63 12.34 -4.85 0.60
C ASP A 63 13.21 -3.72 1.15
N LYS A 64 14.07 -3.17 0.30
CA LYS A 64 14.98 -2.08 0.66
C LYS A 64 14.36 -0.73 0.34
N VAL A 65 14.02 0.02 1.38
CA VAL A 65 13.41 1.35 1.33
C VAL A 65 14.36 2.46 1.86
N ASP A 66 15.62 2.12 2.10
CA ASP A 66 16.72 3.05 2.42
C ASP A 66 17.15 3.94 1.24
#